data_AF-A0AAU4AMA2-F1
#
_entry.id   AF-A0AAU4AMA2-F1
#
_cell.length_a   1.000
_cell.length_b   1.000
_cell.length_c   1.000
_cell.angle_alpha   90.00
_cell.angle_beta   90.00
_cell.angle_gamma   90.00
#
_symmetry.space_group_name_H-M   'P 1'
#
loop_
_entity.id
_entity.type
_entity.pdbx_description
1 polymer ?
#
loop_
_entity_poly.entity_id
_entity_poly.type
_entity_poly.pdbx_seq_one_letter_code
_entity_poly.pdbx_strand_id
1 'polypeptide(L)'
;MHADQAFDRGSLWGRLDTRDAARAIGMALAAPLDGHTVVNVAAPDTAALVPTEDLVRHYHPGTRFDASLEGFAVPFTTGRSRELLGFTARHAWRPGGGTGARP
;
A
#
# COMPACT_ATOMS: atom_id res chain seq x y z
N MET A 1 -7.23 6.76 -15.77
CA MET A 1 -6.37 5.95 -14.88
C MET A 1 -7.03 4.66 -14.40
N HIS A 2 -8.34 4.61 -14.10
CA HIS A 2 -9.01 3.37 -13.61
C HIS A 2 -9.57 2.42 -14.70
N ALA A 3 -9.45 2.78 -15.98
CA ALA A 3 -10.10 2.05 -17.07
C ALA A 3 -9.31 0.85 -17.59
N ASP A 4 -7.98 0.85 -17.43
CA ASP A 4 -7.12 -0.24 -17.87
C ASP A 4 -6.23 -0.72 -16.72
N GLN A 5 -6.53 -1.91 -16.21
CA GLN A 5 -5.79 -2.53 -15.12
C GLN A 5 -4.42 -3.04 -15.57
N ALA A 6 -4.22 -3.28 -16.87
CA ALA A 6 -2.92 -3.67 -17.40
C ALA A 6 -1.92 -2.52 -17.32
N PHE A 7 -2.39 -1.27 -17.40
CA PHE A 7 -1.53 -0.08 -17.36
C PHE A 7 -0.75 0.03 -16.04
N ASP A 8 -1.40 -0.22 -14.90
CA ASP A 8 -0.81 -0.04 -13.57
C ASP A 8 -0.30 -1.35 -12.94
N ARG A 9 -0.17 -2.42 -13.74
CA ARG A 9 0.33 -3.72 -13.27
C ARG A 9 1.78 -3.66 -12.79
N GLY A 10 2.58 -2.70 -13.28
CA GLY A 10 3.98 -2.51 -12.90
C GLY A 10 4.14 -1.93 -11.50
N SER A 11 3.19 -1.10 -11.05
CA SER A 11 3.12 -0.57 -9.70
C SER A 11 2.28 -1.46 -8.77
N LEU A 12 1.82 -2.61 -9.27
CA LEU A 12 0.89 -3.52 -8.60
C LEU A 12 -0.37 -2.80 -8.08
N TRP A 13 -0.86 -1.82 -8.85
CA TRP A 13 -2.02 -0.99 -8.51
C TRP A 13 -1.88 -0.24 -7.18
N GLY A 14 -0.67 -0.16 -6.63
CA GLY A 14 -0.37 0.51 -5.39
C GLY A 14 -0.55 2.02 -5.55
N ARG A 15 -1.07 2.66 -4.51
CA ARG A 15 -1.22 4.12 -4.48
C ARG A 15 -0.85 4.64 -3.12
N LEU A 16 -0.47 5.91 -3.09
CA LEU A 16 -0.36 6.68 -1.86
C LEU A 16 -0.77 8.12 -2.16
N ASP A 17 -1.59 8.72 -1.29
CA ASP A 17 -1.90 10.14 -1.42
C ASP A 17 -0.64 10.97 -1.16
N THR A 18 -0.42 12.02 -1.96
CA THR A 18 0.76 12.88 -1.84
C THR A 18 0.93 13.48 -0.45
N ARG A 19 -0.17 13.77 0.27
CA ARG A 19 -0.12 14.30 1.65
C ARG A 19 0.39 13.25 2.62
N ASP A 20 0.03 11.99 2.42
CA ASP A 20 0.57 10.88 3.20
C ASP A 20 2.02 10.59 2.85
N ALA A 21 2.41 10.68 1.56
CA ALA A 21 3.80 10.56 1.14
C ALA A 21 4.70 11.62 1.79
N ALA A 22 4.29 12.89 1.75
CA ALA A 22 5.03 13.99 2.40
C ALA A 22 5.16 13.77 3.92
N ARG A 23 4.10 13.29 4.57
CA ARG A 23 4.12 12.98 6.01
C ARG A 23 5.04 11.79 6.32
N ALA A 24 5.08 10.76 5.48
CA ALA A 24 5.99 9.63 5.64
C ALA A 24 7.45 10.06 5.56
N ILE A 25 7.78 10.94 4.62
CA ILE A 25 9.12 11.53 4.50
C ILE A 25 9.47 12.30 5.78
N GLY A 26 8.56 13.16 6.27
CA GLY A 26 8.77 13.89 7.53
C GLY A 26 9.00 12.96 8.72
N MET A 27 8.25 11.86 8.83
CA MET A 27 8.46 10.85 9.86
C MET A 27 9.81 10.14 9.72
N ALA A 28 10.21 9.78 8.49
CA ALA A 28 11.50 9.14 8.23
C ALA A 28 12.68 10.03 8.63
N LEU A 29 12.59 11.34 8.40
CA LEU A 29 13.62 12.31 8.80
C LEU A 29 13.72 12.50 10.32
N ALA A 30 12.63 12.30 11.05
CA ALA A 30 12.57 12.45 12.51
C ALA A 30 12.77 11.12 13.26
N ALA A 31 12.76 9.99 12.57
CA ALA A 31 12.85 8.69 13.19
C ALA A 31 14.29 8.44 13.70
N PRO A 32 14.46 7.83 14.89
CA PRO A 32 15.77 7.49 15.44
C PRO A 32 16.32 6.22 14.76
N LEU A 33 16.59 6.30 13.47
CA LEU A 33 17.10 5.20 12.66
C LEU A 33 18.57 5.45 12.30
N ASP A 34 19.39 4.43 12.50
CA ASP A 34 20.79 4.45 12.08
C ASP A 34 20.98 3.74 10.73
N GLY A 35 21.93 4.24 9.94
CA GLY A 35 22.32 3.61 8.68
C GLY A 35 21.25 3.72 7.58
N HIS A 36 21.06 2.62 6.84
CA HIS A 36 20.15 2.58 5.70
C HIS A 36 19.08 1.51 5.91
N THR A 37 17.82 1.93 5.96
CA THR A 37 16.66 1.02 6.10
C THR A 37 15.66 1.25 4.97
N VAL A 38 15.31 0.17 4.27
CA VAL A 38 14.28 0.18 3.21
C VAL A 38 12.92 -0.11 3.84
N VAL A 39 11.96 0.77 3.57
CA VAL A 39 10.56 0.64 3.99
C VAL A 39 9.61 0.90 2.84
N ASN A 40 8.52 0.13 2.77
CA ASN A 40 7.43 0.42 1.83
C ASN A 40 6.39 1.31 2.52
N VAL A 41 5.95 2.33 1.79
CA VAL A 41 4.87 3.23 2.21
C VAL A 41 3.81 3.23 1.12
N ALA A 42 2.61 2.77 1.46
CA ALA A 42 1.47 2.69 0.55
C ALA A 42 0.15 2.86 1.32
N ALA A 43 -0.92 3.22 0.61
CA ALA A 43 -2.27 3.09 1.12
C ALA A 43 -2.59 1.60 1.39
N PRO A 44 -3.49 1.29 2.34
CA PRO A 44 -3.84 -0.10 2.66
C PRO A 44 -4.48 -0.85 1.49
N ASP A 45 -5.17 -0.13 0.59
CA ASP A 45 -5.85 -0.72 -0.56
C ASP A 45 -5.27 -0.25 -1.89
N THR A 46 -5.32 -1.13 -2.88
CA THR A 46 -5.00 -0.84 -4.28
C THR A 46 -5.95 0.19 -4.88
N ALA A 47 -5.59 0.78 -6.03
CA ALA A 47 -6.44 1.65 -6.84
C ALA A 47 -7.39 0.86 -7.77
N ALA A 48 -7.31 -0.48 -7.81
CA ALA A 48 -7.96 -1.30 -8.83
C ALA A 48 -9.44 -1.60 -8.52
N LEU A 49 -10.30 -1.68 -9.53
CA LEU A 49 -11.73 -2.02 -9.33
C LEU A 49 -12.01 -3.52 -9.15
N VAL A 50 -10.99 -4.37 -9.23
CA VAL A 50 -11.08 -5.84 -9.10
C VAL A 50 -10.21 -6.27 -7.90
N PRO A 51 -10.56 -7.37 -7.20
CA PRO A 51 -9.74 -7.88 -6.11
C PRO A 51 -8.28 -8.09 -6.50
N THR A 52 -7.38 -7.78 -5.57
CA THR A 52 -5.93 -7.74 -5.85
C THR A 52 -5.38 -9.12 -6.17
N GLU A 53 -5.85 -10.16 -5.48
CA GLU A 53 -5.41 -11.54 -5.73
C GLU A 53 -5.75 -12.00 -7.17
N ASP A 54 -6.94 -11.66 -7.66
CA ASP A 54 -7.37 -11.99 -9.02
C ASP A 54 -6.50 -11.29 -10.07
N LEU A 55 -6.13 -10.03 -9.82
CA LEU A 55 -5.25 -9.27 -10.69
C LEU A 55 -3.84 -9.83 -10.72
N VAL A 56 -3.30 -10.21 -9.56
CA VAL A 56 -1.98 -10.84 -9.48
C VAL A 56 -2.01 -12.19 -10.21
N ARG A 57 -3.05 -13.01 -10.04
CA ARG A 57 -3.18 -14.27 -10.79
C ARG A 57 -3.28 -14.06 -12.30
N HIS A 58 -3.96 -13.02 -12.75
CA HIS A 58 -4.16 -12.74 -14.17
C HIS A 58 -2.90 -12.16 -14.83
N TYR A 59 -2.30 -11.12 -14.24
CA TYR A 59 -1.20 -10.38 -14.85
C TYR A 59 0.18 -10.90 -14.44
N HIS A 60 0.28 -11.59 -13.31
CA HIS A 60 1.53 -12.11 -12.73
C HIS A 60 1.36 -13.58 -12.26
N PRO A 61 1.00 -14.52 -13.16
CA PRO A 61 0.55 -15.88 -12.80
C PRO A 61 1.61 -16.73 -12.08
N GLY A 62 2.89 -16.37 -12.15
CA GLY A 62 3.98 -17.05 -11.44
C GLY A 62 4.18 -16.61 -9.99
N THR A 63 3.41 -15.63 -9.51
CA THR A 63 3.55 -15.06 -8.16
C THR A 63 3.14 -16.08 -7.10
N ARG A 64 3.99 -16.26 -6.10
CA ARG A 64 3.65 -17.04 -4.89
C ARG A 64 3.03 -16.10 -3.85
N PHE A 65 2.03 -16.61 -3.14
CA PHE A 65 1.41 -15.91 -2.03
C PHE A 65 1.81 -16.59 -0.73
N ASP A 66 2.46 -15.84 0.17
CA ASP A 66 2.74 -16.31 1.53
C ASP A 66 1.47 -16.26 2.41
N ALA A 67 0.50 -15.42 2.03
CA ALA A 67 -0.85 -15.33 2.60
C ALA A 67 -1.83 -14.82 1.53
N SER A 68 -3.13 -15.11 1.67
CA SER A 68 -4.16 -14.58 0.77
C SER A 68 -4.27 -13.06 0.90
N LEU A 69 -4.50 -12.39 -0.23
CA LEU A 69 -4.76 -10.96 -0.28
C LEU A 69 -6.27 -10.73 -0.24
N GLU A 70 -6.77 -10.35 0.93
CA GLU A 70 -8.20 -10.10 1.09
C GLU A 70 -8.65 -8.87 0.30
N GLY A 71 -9.65 -9.08 -0.56
CA GLY A 71 -10.32 -8.01 -1.31
C GLY A 71 -9.33 -7.15 -2.11
N PHE A 72 -9.12 -5.92 -1.66
CA PHE A 72 -8.32 -4.91 -2.36
C PHE A 72 -6.99 -4.60 -1.67
N ALA A 73 -6.56 -5.44 -0.72
CA ALA A 73 -5.34 -5.23 0.04
C ALA A 73 -4.13 -4.99 -0.88
N VAL A 74 -3.33 -3.97 -0.57
CA VAL A 74 -2.12 -3.67 -1.33
C VAL A 74 -1.11 -4.83 -1.24
N PRO A 75 -0.49 -5.27 -2.35
CA PRO A 75 0.46 -6.39 -2.35
C PRO A 75 1.86 -5.95 -1.88
N PHE A 76 1.94 -5.03 -0.92
CA PHE A 76 3.19 -4.54 -0.33
C PHE A 76 3.15 -4.71 1.19
N THR A 77 4.20 -5.33 1.73
CA THR A 77 4.39 -5.37 3.19
C THR A 77 4.70 -3.97 3.71
N THR A 78 3.75 -3.40 4.45
CA THR A 78 3.84 -2.07 5.08
C THR A 78 4.08 -2.13 6.60
N GLY A 79 4.36 -3.32 7.15
CA GLY A 79 4.62 -3.51 8.58
C GLY A 79 5.76 -2.63 9.09
N ARG A 80 6.89 -2.61 8.37
CA ARG A 80 8.06 -1.81 8.75
C ARG A 80 7.81 -0.31 8.81
N SER A 81 6.98 0.25 7.94
CA SER A 81 6.67 1.68 8.02
C SER A 81 5.81 2.02 9.24
N ARG A 82 4.94 1.09 9.69
CA ARG A 82 4.24 1.23 10.97
C ARG A 82 5.18 1.12 12.16
N GLU A 83 6.01 0.08 12.18
CA GLU A 83 6.89 -0.24 13.31
C GLU A 83 8.01 0.80 13.49
N LEU A 84 8.68 1.19 12.40
CA LEU A 84 9.85 2.05 12.46
C LEU A 84 9.51 3.54 12.42
N LEU A 85 8.47 3.91 11.67
CA LEU A 85 8.11 5.31 11.45
C LEU A 85 6.83 5.73 12.17
N GLY A 86 6.04 4.80 12.71
CA GLY A 86 4.69 5.10 13.18
C GLY A 86 3.73 5.50 12.06
N PHE A 87 4.03 5.14 10.81
CA PHE A 87 3.26 5.58 9.65
C PHE A 87 1.98 4.76 9.47
N THR A 88 0.84 5.44 9.43
CA THR A 88 -0.46 4.90 8.99
C THR A 88 -1.10 5.88 8.02
N ALA A 89 -1.42 5.46 6.79
CA ALA A 89 -2.07 6.31 5.79
C ALA A 89 -3.40 6.87 6.31
N ARG A 90 -3.67 8.15 6.06
CA ARG A 90 -4.86 8.87 6.55
C ARG A 90 -5.85 9.21 5.45
N HIS A 91 -5.40 9.21 4.20
CA HIS A 91 -6.19 9.60 3.05
C HIS A 91 -6.49 8.35 2.22
N ALA A 92 -7.62 7.73 2.53
CA ALA A 92 -8.16 6.63 1.73
C ALA A 92 -8.87 7.20 0.50
N TRP A 93 -8.65 6.56 -0.65
CA TRP A 93 -9.35 6.92 -1.88
C TRP A 93 -10.70 6.22 -2.01
N ARG A 94 -10.81 5.02 -1.43
CA ARG A 94 -12.04 4.23 -1.36
C ARG A 94 -12.75 4.50 -0.03
N PRO A 95 -14.04 4.84 -0.04
CA PRO A 95 -14.84 4.88 1.18
C PRO A 95 -14.90 3.46 1.79
N GLY A 96 -14.44 3.30 3.03
CA GLY A 96 -14.48 2.03 3.76
C GLY A 96 -13.17 1.22 3.83
N GLY A 97 -12.10 1.65 3.13
CA GLY A 97 -10.78 0.99 3.12
C GLY A 97 -9.90 1.20 4.36
N GLY A 98 -10.49 1.63 5.47
CA GLY A 98 -9.79 1.86 6.73
C GLY A 98 -10.62 1.33 7.87
N THR A 99 -10.46 0.06 8.21
CA THR A 99 -11.04 -0.45 9.45
C THR A 99 -10.20 0.07 10.63
N GLY A 100 -10.80 0.99 11.38
CA GLY A 100 -10.59 1.10 12.83
C GLY A 100 -9.68 2.23 13.31
N ALA A 101 -10.23 3.44 13.44
CA ALA A 101 -10.33 4.16 14.72
C ALA A 101 -10.73 5.62 14.46
N ARG A 102 -11.97 5.97 14.81
CA ARG A 102 -12.29 7.31 15.31
C ARG A 102 -13.00 7.16 16.66
N PRO A 103 -12.61 7.99 17.66
CA PRO A 103 -13.22 7.98 18.99
C PRO A 103 -14.69 8.43 18.95
#